data_AF-A0A8H6VJ81-F1
#
_entry.id   AF-A0A8H6VJ81-F1
#
_cell.length_a   1.000
_cell.length_b   1.000
_cell.length_c   1.000
_cell.angle_alpha   90.00
_cell.angle_beta   90.00
_cell.angle_gamma   90.00
#
_symmetry.space_group_name_H-M   'P 1'
#
loop_
_entity.id
_entity.type
_entity.pdbx_description
1 polymer ?
#
loop_
_entity_poly.entity_id
_entity_poly.type
_entity_poly.pdbx_seq_one_letter_code
_entity_poly.pdbx_strand_id
1 'polypeptide(L)' 'MAESQTPTFKLVLVGDGGTGKTTFVKRHLTGEFEKKYIATLGVEVHPLGFTTNLGQIQFDVWDTAGQEKFGGLRDGYYIN' A
#
# COMPACT_ATOMS: atom_id res chain seq x y z
N MET A 1 31.45 6.74 3.39
CA MET A 1 30.78 5.53 3.94
C MET A 1 29.62 5.25 3.01
N ALA A 2 29.56 4.08 2.38
CA ALA A 2 28.42 3.75 1.52
C ALA A 2 27.18 3.63 2.41
N GLU A 3 26.13 4.40 2.16
CA GLU A 3 24.85 4.20 2.82
C GLU A 3 24.37 2.78 2.49
N SER A 4 24.15 1.97 3.53
CA SER A 4 23.49 0.68 3.34
C SER A 4 22.09 0.96 2.83
N GLN A 5 21.81 0.57 1.59
CA GLN A 5 20.48 0.70 1.00
C GLN A 5 19.46 0.00 1.89
N THR A 6 18.39 0.71 2.27
CA THR A 6 17.29 0.10 3.03
C THR A 6 16.62 -0.96 2.14
N PRO A 7 16.48 -2.22 2.59
CA PRO A 7 15.79 -3.24 1.81
C PRO A 7 14.35 -2.84 1.52
N THR A 8 13.97 -2.87 0.25
CA THR A 8 12.63 -2.53 -0.22
C THR A 8 11.91 -3.77 -0.74
N PHE A 9 10.65 -3.95 -0.32
CA PHE A 9 9.82 -5.08 -0.69
C PHE A 9 8.48 -4.60 -1.28
N LYS A 10 7.96 -5.32 -2.25
CA LYS A 10 6.61 -5.09 -2.79
C LYS A 10 5.56 -5.65 -1.83
N LEU A 11 4.55 -4.85 -1.47
CA LEU A 11 3.40 -5.27 -0.67
C LEU A 11 2.12 -4.94 -1.44
N VAL A 12 1.31 -5.94 -1.79
CA VAL A 12 0.02 -5.71 -2.46
C VAL A 12 -1.12 -5.84 -1.46
N LEU A 13 -1.95 -4.80 -1.33
CA LEU A 13 -3.15 -4.86 -0.51
C LEU A 13 -4.32 -5.39 -1.34
N VAL A 14 -4.98 -6.45 -0.85
CA VAL A 14 -6.10 -7.12 -1.52
C VAL A 14 -7.35 -7.12 -0.64
N GLY A 15 -8.53 -7.12 -1.27
CA GLY A 15 -9.83 -7.18 -0.60
C GLY A 15 -10.87 -6.28 -1.27
N ASP A 16 -12.14 -6.49 -0.92
CA ASP A 16 -13.29 -5.81 -1.54
C ASP A 16 -13.26 -4.27 -1.34
N GLY A 17 -14.05 -3.56 -2.14
CA GLY A 17 -14.27 -2.13 -1.96
C GLY A 17 -14.84 -1.82 -0.57
N GLY A 18 -14.31 -0.79 0.10
CA GLY A 18 -14.78 -0.38 1.43
C GLY A 18 -14.21 -1.18 2.61
N THR A 19 -13.35 -2.18 2.39
CA THR A 19 -12.69 -2.96 3.46
C THR A 19 -11.61 -2.19 4.25
N GLY A 20 -11.21 -0.99 3.79
CA GLY A 20 -10.31 -0.10 4.52
C GLY A 20 -8.83 -0.09 4.08
N LYS A 21 -8.48 -0.68 2.93
CA LYS A 21 -7.09 -0.70 2.38
C LYS A 21 -6.45 0.69 2.30
N THR A 22 -7.10 1.62 1.60
CA THR A 22 -6.63 3.01 1.48
C THR A 22 -6.57 3.71 2.84
N THR A 23 -7.53 3.42 3.71
CA THR A 23 -7.56 4.00 5.05
C THR A 23 -6.39 3.51 5.91
N PHE A 24 -6.01 2.23 5.79
CA PHE A 24 -4.83 1.68 6.43
C PHE A 24 -3.55 2.42 5.98
N VAL A 25 -3.36 2.59 4.67
CA VAL A 25 -2.20 3.29 4.11
C VAL A 25 -2.14 4.74 4.57
N LYS A 26 -3.25 5.49 4.40
CA LYS A 26 -3.31 6.90 4.80
C LYS A 26 -3.07 7.09 6.29
N ARG A 27 -3.69 6.26 7.14
CA ARG A 27 -3.51 6.35 8.60
C ARG A 27 -2.08 6.05 9.01
N HIS A 28 -1.38 5.15 8.32
CA HIS A 28 0.04 4.91 8.58
C HIS A 28 0.90 6.12 8.20
N LEU A 29 0.58 6.80 7.10
CA LEU A 29 1.31 7.98 6.63
C LEU A 29 1.05 9.24 7.46
N THR A 30 -0.20 9.48 7.85
CA THR A 30 -0.63 10.77 8.43
C THR A 30 -1.04 10.68 9.90
N GLY A 31 -1.29 9.47 10.42
CA GLY A 31 -1.91 9.27 11.74
C GLY A 31 -3.42 9.56 11.77
N GLU A 32 -4.01 10.06 10.68
CA GLU A 32 -5.40 10.51 10.64
C GLU A 32 -6.35 9.48 10.02
N PHE A 33 -7.62 9.57 10.40
CA PHE A 33 -8.69 8.77 9.82
C PHE A 33 -9.65 9.65 9.02
N GLU A 34 -9.63 9.50 7.70
CA GLU A 34 -10.59 10.13 6.79
C GLU A 34 -11.92 9.35 6.83
N LYS A 35 -12.99 9.99 7.31
CA LYS A 35 -14.34 9.38 7.36
C LYS A 35 -14.99 9.28 5.98
N LYS A 36 -14.58 10.12 5.03
CA LYS A 36 -15.14 10.16 3.69
C LYS A 36 -14.60 8.99 2.88
N TYR A 37 -15.50 8.10 2.45
CA TYR A 37 -15.15 7.05 1.50
C TYR A 37 -14.95 7.66 0.11
N ILE A 38 -13.76 7.47 -0.45
CA ILE A 38 -13.42 7.73 -1.84
C ILE A 38 -12.86 6.41 -2.38
N ALA A 39 -13.50 5.86 -3.42
CA ALA A 39 -13.05 4.61 -4.01
C ALA A 39 -11.70 4.81 -4.72
N THR A 40 -10.75 3.92 -4.47
CA THR A 40 -9.47 3.85 -5.20
C THR A 40 -9.74 3.53 -6.66
N LEU A 41 -9.06 4.24 -7.56
CA LEU A 41 -9.09 3.98 -8.99
C LEU A 41 -7.79 3.29 -9.38
N GLY A 42 -7.87 2.06 -9.89
CA GLY A 42 -6.71 1.27 -10.27
C GLY A 42 -5.83 0.90 -9.09
N VAL A 43 -4.60 1.40 -9.09
CA VAL A 43 -3.61 1.15 -8.03
C VAL A 43 -2.82 2.41 -7.74
N GLU A 44 -2.58 2.67 -6.46
CA GLU A 44 -1.64 3.69 -5.98
C GLU A 44 -0.49 3.01 -5.23
N VAL A 45 0.74 3.50 -5.40
CA VAL A 45 1.92 2.94 -4.73
C VAL A 45 2.43 3.92 -3.68
N HIS A 46 2.56 3.46 -2.44
CA HIS A 46 2.95 4.26 -1.29
C HIS A 46 4.15 3.64 -0.57
N PRO A 47 5.29 4.35 -0.41
CA PRO A 47 6.41 3.84 0.37
C PRO A 47 6.10 3.96 1.86
N LEU A 48 6.11 2.84 2.58
CA LEU A 48 5.93 2.78 4.04
C LEU A 48 7.18 2.18 4.70
N GLY A 49 7.81 2.96 5.59
CA GLY A 49 8.99 2.52 6.34
C GLY A 49 8.60 1.84 7.66
N PHE A 50 9.26 0.72 7.96
CA PHE A 50 9.06 -0.02 9.20
C PHE A 50 10.39 -0.28 9.91
N THR A 51 10.43 0.01 11.21
CA THR A 51 11.52 -0.39 12.08
C THR A 51 11.24 -1.79 12.63
N THR A 52 12.13 -2.72 12.35
CA THR A 52 12.07 -4.10 12.86
C THR A 52 13.23 -4.37 13.80
N ASN A 53 13.24 -5.54 14.46
CA ASN A 53 14.40 -5.99 15.24
C ASN A 53 15.64 -6.33 14.38
N LEU A 54 15.49 -6.40 13.05
CA LEU A 54 16.57 -6.66 12.10
C LEU A 54 17.01 -5.41 11.33
N GLY A 55 16.45 -4.24 11.65
CA GLY A 55 16.74 -2.96 11.00
C GLY A 55 15.54 -2.34 10.29
N GLN A 56 15.81 -1.30 9.52
CA GLN A 56 14.81 -0.62 8.70
C GLN A 56 14.48 -1.44 7.46
N ILE A 57 13.20 -1.51 7.10
CA ILE A 57 12.73 -1.98 5.81
C ILE A 57 11.76 -0.96 5.21
N GLN A 58 11.62 -0.98 3.89
CA GLN A 58 10.57 -0.24 3.20
C GLN A 58 9.64 -1.22 2.49
N PHE A 59 8.34 -0.98 2.58
CA PHE A 59 7.37 -1.57 1.67
C PHE A 59 6.94 -0.55 0.63
N ASP A 60 7.05 -0.90 -0.64
CA ASP A 60 6.31 -0.22 -1.70
C ASP A 60 4.91 -0.85 -1.72
N VAL A 61 3.97 -0.16 -1.08
CA VAL A 61 2.61 -0.66 -0.84
C VAL A 61 1.71 -0.30 -2.02
N TRP A 62 1.23 -1.31 -2.72
CA TRP A 62 0.27 -1.22 -3.81
C TRP A 62 -1.15 -1.26 -3.23
N ASP A 63 -1.74 -0.08 -3.02
CA ASP A 63 -3.14 0.10 -2.63
C ASP A 63 -4.04 -0.06 -3.86
N THR A 64 -4.81 -1.15 -3.89
CA THR A 64 -5.59 -1.55 -5.07
C THR A 64 -7.07 -1.21 -4.96
N ALA A 65 -7.71 -0.96 -6.11
CA ALA A 65 -9.15 -0.86 -6.23
C ALA A 65 -9.81 -2.21 -5.87
N GLY A 66 -10.57 -2.23 -4.78
CA GLY A 66 -11.36 -3.40 -4.39
C GLY A 66 -12.70 -3.54 -5.13
N GLN A 67 -13.02 -2.61 -6.04
CA GLN A 67 -14.21 -2.71 -6.90
C GLN A 67 -13.77 -2.93 -8.34
N GLU A 68 -14.27 -4.00 -8.98
CA GLU A 68 -13.88 -4.39 -10.33
C GLU A 68 -14.09 -3.25 -11.35
N LYS A 69 -15.22 -2.54 -11.24
CA LYS A 69 -15.56 -1.39 -12.10
C LYS A 69 -14.56 -0.23 -12.04
N PHE A 70 -13.70 -0.18 -11.02
CA PHE A 70 -12.73 0.89 -10.81
C PHE A 70 -11.28 0.46 -11.02
N GLY A 71 -11.05 -0.74 -11.55
CA GLY A 71 -9.71 -1.18 -11.90
C GLY A 71 -9.41 -2.61 -11.50
N GLY A 72 -10.16 -3.17 -10.54
CA GLY A 72 -10.06 -4.54 -10.06
C GLY A 72 -8.65 -4.98 -9.66
N LEU A 73 -8.51 -6.25 -9.29
CA LEU A 73 -7.20 -6.88 -9.20
C LEU A 73 -6.84 -7.41 -10.58
N ARG A 74 -5.72 -6.93 -11.14
CA ARG A 74 -5.20 -7.38 -12.44
C ARG A 74 -4.02 -8.32 -12.21
N ASP A 75 -3.88 -9.34 -13.04
CA ASP A 75 -2.79 -10.32 -12.94
C ASP A 75 -1.41 -9.66 -12.89
N GLY A 76 -1.23 -8.56 -13.63
CA GLY A 76 0.01 -7.79 -13.64
C GLY A 76 0.42 -7.18 -12.29
N TYR A 77 -0.50 -7.03 -11.33
CA TYR A 77 -0.17 -6.51 -10.00
C TYR A 77 0.57 -7.53 -9.13
N TYR A 78 0.47 -8.82 -9.44
CA TYR A 78 1.12 -9.89 -8.66
C TYR A 78 2.49 -10.30 -9.19
N ILE A 79 2.89 -9.79 -10.34
CA ILE A 79 4.19 -10.09 -10.96
C ILE A 79 5.28 -9.21 -10.32
N ASN A 80 6.46 -9.79 -10.08
CA ASN A 80 7.64 -9.09 -9.57
C ASN A 80 8.48 -8.49 -10.69
#